data_AF-A0A2W0GBA4-F1
#
_entry.id   AF-A0A2W0GBA4-F1
#
_cell.length_a   1.000
_cell.length_b   1.000
_cell.length_c   1.000
_cell.angle_alpha   90.00
_cell.angle_beta   90.00
_cell.angle_gamma   90.00
#
_symmetry.space_group_name_H-M   'P 1'
#
loop_
_entity.id
_entity.type
_entity.pdbx_description
1 polymer ?
#
loop_
_entity_poly.entity_id
_entity_poly.type
_entity_poly.pdbx_seq_one_letter_code
_entity_poly.pdbx_strand_id
1 'polypeptide(L)'
;MAFLIIVVTFYIDYRKHSDQVEQIYNLLNKSKLLKIEDYQAWQNLGFWGFGFRAMILSKLLRGKRIKITGSRWLEPQSCKDILSKFDVSWINAYNGKVKIATILFLLLLILASVKDI
;
A
#
# COMPACT_ATOMS: atom_id res chain seq x y z
N MET A 1 7.94 16.22 -16.81
CA MET A 1 8.75 16.47 -15.60
C MET A 1 8.01 16.14 -14.30
N ALA A 2 6.84 16.72 -13.99
CA ALA A 2 6.14 16.48 -12.72
C ALA A 2 5.84 15.00 -12.42
N PHE A 3 5.43 14.21 -13.43
CA PHE A 3 5.20 12.77 -13.28
C PHE A 3 6.45 12.00 -12.84
N LEU A 4 7.61 12.32 -13.43
CA LEU A 4 8.89 11.68 -13.06
C LEU A 4 9.28 12.00 -11.63
N ILE A 5 9.08 13.25 -11.19
CA ILE A 5 9.33 13.66 -9.80
C ILE A 5 8.47 12.84 -8.85
N ILE A 6 7.17 12.69 -9.14
CA ILE A 6 6.24 11.88 -8.34
C ILE A 6 6.73 10.42 -8.28
N VAL A 7 7.08 9.80 -9.42
CA VAL A 7 7.60 8.43 -9.46
C VAL A 7 8.87 8.28 -8.63
N VAL A 8 9.81 9.23 -8.71
CA VAL A 8 11.03 9.23 -7.88
C VAL A 8 10.69 9.27 -6.40
N THR A 9 9.73 10.10 -5.97
CA THR A 9 9.33 10.13 -4.56
C THR A 9 8.74 8.81 -4.08
N PHE A 10 7.92 8.14 -4.91
CA PHE A 10 7.42 6.79 -4.61
C PHE A 10 8.54 5.76 -4.57
N TYR A 11 9.53 5.87 -5.46
CA TYR A 11 10.68 4.97 -5.48
C TYR A 11 11.54 5.12 -4.22
N ILE A 12 11.72 6.35 -3.72
CA ILE A 12 12.41 6.61 -2.45
C ILE A 12 11.65 5.94 -1.29
N ASP A 13 10.33 6.10 -1.21
CA ASP A 13 9.53 5.44 -0.18
C ASP A 13 9.65 3.91 -0.26
N TYR A 14 9.60 3.35 -1.48
CA TYR A 14 9.82 1.92 -1.71
C TYR A 14 11.17 1.46 -1.19
N ARG A 15 12.27 2.13 -1.57
CA ARG A 15 13.63 1.75 -1.14
C ARG A 15 13.82 1.89 0.36
N LYS A 16 13.19 2.88 0.99
CA LYS A 16 13.33 3.14 2.43
C LYS A 16 12.53 2.17 3.29
N HIS A 17 11.39 1.69 2.80
CA HIS A 17 10.40 0.99 3.63
C HIS A 17 10.09 -0.44 3.19
N SER A 18 10.64 -0.93 2.07
CA SER A 18 10.38 -2.29 1.57
C SER A 18 10.64 -3.36 2.63
N ASP A 19 11.80 -3.30 3.31
CA ASP A 19 12.19 -4.29 4.32
C ASP A 19 11.23 -4.30 5.51
N GLN A 20 10.78 -3.12 5.96
CA GLN A 20 9.82 -3.01 7.05
C GLN A 20 8.46 -3.60 6.66
N VAL A 21 7.98 -3.28 5.45
CA VAL A 21 6.73 -3.85 4.92
C VAL A 21 6.85 -5.36 4.82
N GLU A 22 7.96 -5.88 4.30
CA GLU A 22 8.20 -7.32 4.21
C GLU A 22 8.19 -8.00 5.59
N GLN A 23 8.85 -7.41 6.59
CA GLN A 23 8.84 -7.93 7.96
C GLN A 23 7.43 -7.98 8.55
N ILE A 24 6.61 -6.94 8.34
CA ILE A 24 5.22 -6.92 8.80
C ILE A 24 4.43 -8.06 8.15
N TYR A 25 4.52 -8.21 6.83
CA TYR A 25 3.81 -9.27 6.10
C TYR A 25 4.27 -10.68 6.52
N ASN A 26 5.57 -10.85 6.76
CA ASN A 26 6.12 -12.10 7.28
C ASN A 26 5.57 -12.42 8.68
N LEU A 27 5.43 -11.44 9.57
CA LEU A 27 4.82 -11.65 10.88
C LEU A 27 3.32 -11.98 10.78
N LEU A 28 2.58 -11.29 9.92
CA LEU A 28 1.16 -11.58 9.66
C LEU A 28 0.96 -13.01 9.09
N ASN A 29 1.91 -13.48 8.28
CA ASN A 29 1.92 -14.85 7.77
C ASN A 29 2.23 -15.86 8.88
N LYS A 30 3.27 -15.61 9.69
CA LYS A 30 3.64 -16.47 10.83
C LYS A 30 2.52 -16.57 11.87
N SER A 31 1.74 -15.51 12.06
CA SER A 31 0.58 -15.50 12.95
C SER A 31 -0.70 -16.06 12.33
N LYS A 32 -0.63 -16.63 11.11
CA LYS A 32 -1.76 -17.20 10.35
C LYS A 32 -2.89 -16.20 10.03
N LEU A 33 -2.63 -14.90 10.18
CA LEU A 33 -3.59 -13.84 9.81
C LEU A 33 -3.65 -13.67 8.30
N LEU A 34 -2.49 -13.75 7.64
CA LEU A 34 -2.36 -13.85 6.19
C LEU A 34 -1.79 -15.21 5.82
N LYS A 35 -2.13 -15.67 4.62
CA LYS A 35 -1.39 -16.72 3.93
C LYS A 35 -0.49 -16.09 2.87
N ILE A 36 0.55 -16.80 2.43
CA ILE A 36 1.44 -16.30 1.38
C ILE A 36 0.69 -15.96 0.09
N GLU A 37 -0.27 -16.81 -0.29
CA GLU A 37 -1.16 -16.64 -1.45
C GLU A 37 -1.96 -15.33 -1.43
N ASP A 38 -2.21 -14.75 -0.25
CA ASP A 38 -2.98 -13.51 -0.11
C ASP A 38 -2.21 -12.26 -0.52
N TYR A 39 -0.87 -12.31 -0.59
CA TYR A 39 -0.04 -11.13 -0.88
C TYR A 39 1.16 -11.38 -1.79
N GLN A 40 1.49 -12.65 -2.11
CA GLN A 40 2.64 -13.00 -2.93
C GLN A 40 2.61 -12.35 -4.32
N ALA A 41 1.44 -12.24 -4.94
CA ALA A 41 1.29 -11.53 -6.21
C ALA A 41 1.80 -10.08 -6.11
N TRP A 42 1.41 -9.36 -5.06
CA TRP A 42 1.86 -7.99 -4.80
C TRP A 42 3.33 -7.93 -4.36
N GLN A 43 3.84 -8.96 -3.69
CA GLN A 43 5.26 -9.03 -3.34
C GLN A 43 6.13 -9.17 -4.60
N ASN A 44 5.77 -10.08 -5.50
CA ASN A 44 6.52 -10.38 -6.73
C ASN A 44 6.55 -9.20 -7.72
N LEU A 45 5.59 -8.28 -7.63
CA LEU A 45 5.56 -7.05 -8.42
C LEU A 45 6.57 -5.98 -7.95
N GLY A 46 7.32 -6.22 -6.87
CA GLY A 46 8.36 -5.32 -6.38
C GLY A 46 7.82 -3.92 -6.10
N PHE A 47 8.41 -2.91 -6.76
CA PHE A 47 8.01 -1.51 -6.67
C PHE A 47 6.50 -1.30 -6.90
N TRP A 48 5.94 -1.92 -7.94
CA TRP A 48 4.54 -1.72 -8.30
C TRP A 48 3.58 -2.31 -7.26
N GLY A 49 3.96 -3.42 -6.63
CA GLY A 49 3.14 -4.05 -5.59
C GLY A 49 3.41 -3.56 -4.17
N PHE A 50 4.49 -2.80 -3.95
CA PHE A 50 4.73 -2.11 -2.68
C PHE A 50 3.58 -1.16 -2.32
N GLY A 51 3.08 -0.38 -3.29
CA GLY A 51 1.97 0.54 -3.06
C GLY A 51 0.69 -0.15 -2.59
N PHE A 52 0.36 -1.31 -3.15
CA PHE A 52 -0.78 -2.12 -2.70
C PHE A 52 -0.59 -2.63 -1.28
N ARG A 53 0.61 -3.14 -0.96
CA ARG A 53 0.93 -3.62 0.38
C ARG A 53 0.86 -2.51 1.43
N ALA A 54 1.43 -1.34 1.12
CA ALA A 54 1.34 -0.15 1.98
C ALA A 54 -0.12 0.32 2.16
N MET A 55 -0.96 0.24 1.13
CA MET A 55 -2.38 0.60 1.22
C MET A 55 -3.16 -0.34 2.15
N ILE A 56 -2.89 -1.64 2.11
CA ILE A 56 -3.49 -2.62 3.03
C ILE A 56 -3.13 -2.26 4.47
N LEU A 57 -1.84 -2.02 4.75
CA LEU A 57 -1.41 -1.58 6.09
C LEU A 57 -2.07 -0.26 6.50
N SER A 58 -2.20 0.71 5.59
CA SER A 58 -2.90 1.97 5.84
C SER A 58 -4.37 1.77 6.24
N LYS A 59 -5.06 0.81 5.61
CA LYS A 59 -6.44 0.46 5.96
C LYS A 59 -6.53 -0.19 7.35
N LEU A 60 -5.63 -1.12 7.67
CA LEU A 60 -5.59 -1.77 8.99
C LEU A 60 -5.33 -0.76 10.11
N LEU A 61 -4.37 0.15 9.91
CA LEU A 61 -4.04 1.22 10.87
C LEU A 61 -5.21 2.19 11.11
N ARG A 62 -6.14 2.29 10.16
CA ARG A 62 -7.37 3.09 10.27
C ARG A 62 -8.54 2.30 10.84
N GLY A 63 -8.30 1.10 11.37
CA GLY A 63 -9.36 0.23 11.90
C GLY A 63 -10.30 -0.31 10.83
N LYS A 64 -9.88 -0.35 9.56
CA LYS A 64 -10.70 -0.90 8.48
C LYS A 64 -10.35 -2.36 8.24
N ARG A 65 -11.36 -3.22 8.31
CA ARG A 65 -11.26 -4.62 7.86
C ARG A 65 -11.03 -4.70 6.36
N ILE A 66 -10.28 -5.71 5.93
CA ILE A 66 -9.91 -5.90 4.53
C ILE A 66 -10.35 -7.29 4.09
N LYS A 67 -11.11 -7.35 3.00
CA LYS A 67 -11.46 -8.64 2.40
C LYS A 67 -10.19 -9.24 1.78
N ILE A 68 -9.86 -10.46 2.21
CA ILE A 68 -8.79 -11.26 1.63
C ILE A 68 -9.42 -12.27 0.66
N THR A 69 -8.65 -13.21 0.12
CA THR A 69 -9.09 -14.31 -0.74
C THR A 69 -10.28 -15.07 -0.14
N GLY A 70 -11.31 -15.30 -0.95
CA GLY A 70 -12.54 -16.02 -0.56
C GLY A 70 -13.45 -15.21 0.37
N SER A 71 -13.90 -15.84 1.45
CA SER A 71 -14.76 -15.27 2.50
C SER A 71 -13.99 -14.74 3.71
N ARG A 72 -12.65 -14.77 3.69
CA ARG A 72 -11.82 -14.36 4.83
C ARG A 72 -11.69 -12.84 4.91
N TRP A 73 -11.69 -12.34 6.14
CA TRP A 73 -11.45 -10.93 6.44
C TRP A 73 -10.22 -10.78 7.33
N LEU A 74 -9.38 -9.80 7.00
CA LEU A 74 -8.31 -9.34 7.88
C LEU A 74 -8.88 -8.31 8.83
N GLU A 75 -9.09 -8.72 10.07
CA GLU A 75 -9.57 -7.83 11.11
C GLU A 75 -8.41 -6.96 11.65
N PRO A 76 -8.59 -5.64 11.75
CA PRO A 76 -7.54 -4.72 12.19
C PRO A 76 -7.13 -4.98 13.64
N GLN A 77 -8.07 -5.39 14.49
CA GLN A 77 -7.81 -5.70 15.89
C GLN A 77 -6.83 -6.86 16.04
N SER A 78 -6.95 -7.90 15.19
CA SER A 78 -6.04 -9.05 15.19
C SER A 78 -4.62 -8.68 14.73
N CYS A 79 -4.47 -7.56 14.02
CA CYS A 79 -3.17 -7.07 13.54
C CYS A 79 -2.50 -6.09 14.50
N LYS A 80 -3.23 -5.58 15.51
CA LYS A 80 -2.79 -4.47 16.36
C LYS A 80 -1.46 -4.74 17.04
N ASP A 81 -1.28 -5.92 17.60
CA ASP A 81 -0.07 -6.31 18.34
C ASP A 81 1.16 -6.46 17.44
N ILE A 82 0.95 -6.79 16.16
CA ILE A 82 2.04 -6.86 15.18
C ILE A 82 2.39 -5.45 14.72
N LEU A 83 1.39 -4.66 14.33
CA LEU A 83 1.59 -3.31 13.80
C LEU A 83 2.17 -2.34 14.83
N SER A 84 1.86 -2.51 16.12
CA SER A 84 2.40 -1.67 17.19
C SER A 84 3.91 -1.80 17.41
N LYS A 85 4.55 -2.85 16.84
CA LYS A 85 6.00 -3.09 16.93
C LYS A 85 6.82 -2.26 15.94
N PHE A 86 6.15 -1.55 15.03
CA PHE A 86 6.80 -0.85 13.93
C PHE A 86 6.44 0.64 13.95
N ASP A 87 7.43 1.49 13.67
CA ASP A 87 7.14 2.88 13.31
C ASP A 87 6.59 2.93 11.87
N VAL A 88 5.27 2.98 11.77
CA VAL A 88 4.51 3.02 10.51
C VAL A 88 3.90 4.40 10.24
N SER A 89 4.43 5.44 10.87
CA SER A 89 3.97 6.84 10.68
C SER A 89 4.02 7.28 9.22
N TRP A 90 5.01 6.82 8.46
CA TRP A 90 5.20 7.11 7.03
C TRP A 90 4.04 6.62 6.15
N ILE A 91 3.29 5.59 6.56
CA ILE A 91 2.21 5.01 5.76
C ILE A 91 1.09 6.02 5.50
N ASN A 92 0.81 6.90 6.46
CA ASN A 92 -0.18 7.96 6.28
C ASN A 92 0.28 9.02 5.27
N ALA A 93 1.56 9.41 5.34
CA ALA A 93 2.16 10.32 4.36
C ALA A 93 2.17 9.70 2.96
N TYR A 94 2.57 8.42 2.84
CA TYR A 94 2.52 7.66 1.60
C TYR A 94 1.12 7.63 0.99
N ASN A 95 0.10 7.32 1.80
CA ASN A 95 -1.29 7.31 1.33
C ASN A 95 -1.77 8.71 0.89
N GLY A 96 -1.27 9.77 1.53
CA GLY A 96 -1.47 11.16 1.06
C GLY A 96 -0.88 11.37 -0.34
N LYS A 97 0.36 10.94 -0.57
CA LYS A 97 1.01 10.99 -1.89
C LYS A 97 0.21 10.22 -2.95
N VAL A 98 -0.26 9.00 -2.63
CA VAL A 98 -1.11 8.21 -3.53
C VAL A 98 -2.36 8.98 -3.93
N LYS A 99 -3.09 9.58 -2.98
CA LYS A 99 -4.29 10.37 -3.27
C LYS A 99 -4.00 11.55 -4.20
N ILE A 100 -2.93 12.31 -3.91
CA ILE A 100 -2.52 13.45 -4.75
C ILE A 100 -2.20 12.96 -6.16
N ALA A 101 -1.41 11.88 -6.29
CA ALA A 101 -1.08 11.30 -7.59
C ALA A 101 -2.32 10.82 -8.34
N THR A 102 -3.29 10.20 -7.68
CA THR A 102 -4.56 9.79 -8.28
C THR A 102 -5.37 11.00 -8.77
N ILE A 103 -5.48 12.07 -7.97
CA ILE A 103 -6.20 13.30 -8.38
C ILE A 103 -5.53 13.91 -9.62
N LEU A 104 -4.20 14.06 -9.60
CA LEU A 104 -3.45 14.59 -10.73
C LEU A 104 -3.63 13.73 -11.99
N PHE A 105 -3.60 12.41 -11.85
CA PHE A 105 -3.84 11.48 -12.95
C PHE A 105 -5.25 11.63 -13.53
N LEU A 106 -6.28 11.73 -12.69
CA LEU A 106 -7.66 11.95 -13.13
C LEU A 106 -7.83 13.30 -13.86
N LEU A 107 -7.21 14.37 -13.36
CA LEU A 107 -7.22 15.67 -14.03
C LEU A 107 -6.54 15.60 -15.41
N LEU A 108 -5.42 14.89 -15.53
CA LEU A 108 -4.74 14.68 -16.81
C LEU A 108 -5.60 13.87 -17.79
N LEU A 109 -6.32 12.85 -17.31
CA LEU A 109 -7.26 12.08 -18.15
C LEU A 109 -8.37 12.98 -18.68
N ILE A 110 -9.00 13.79 -17.83
CA ILE A 110 -10.05 14.73 -18.25
C ILE A 110 -9.52 15.71 -19.30
N LEU A 111 -8.34 16.30 -19.07
CA LEU A 111 -7.72 17.24 -20.01
C LEU A 111 -7.37 16.58 -21.35
N ALA A 112 -6.92 15.32 -21.33
CA ALA A 112 -6.67 14.56 -22.55
C ALA A 112 -7.97 14.32 -23.32
N SER A 113 -9.02 13.85 -22.64
CA SER A 113 -10.33 13.59 -23.26
C SER A 113 -11.01 14.84 -23.82
N VAL A 114 -10.79 16.02 -23.23
CA VAL A 114 -11.31 17.30 -23.75
C VAL A 114 -10.51 17.79 -24.97
N LYS A 115 -9.25 17.40 -25.10
CA LYS A 115 -8.41 17.75 -26.26
C LYS A 115 -8.71 16.93 -27.51
N ASP A 116 -9.33 15.77 -27.34
CA ASP A 116 -9.72 14.85 -28.41
C ASP A 116 -11.17 15.09 -28.90
N ILE A 117 -11.84 16.16 -28.42
CA ILE A 117 -13.14 16.68 -28.87
C ILE A 117 -12.91 18.02 -29.57
#